data_AF-A0A7D5RU80-F1
#
_entry.id   AF-A0A7D5RU80-F1
#
_cell.length_a   1.000
_cell.length_b   1.000
_cell.length_c   1.000
_cell.angle_alpha   90.00
_cell.angle_beta   90.00
_cell.angle_gamma   90.00
#
_symmetry.space_group_name_H-M   'P 1'
#
loop_
_entity.id
_entity.type
_entity.pdbx_description
1 polymer ?
#
loop_
_entity_poly.entity_id
_entity_poly.type
_entity_poly.pdbx_seq_one_letter_code
_entity_poly.pdbx_strand_id
1 'polypeptide(L)' 'MKESEEIYFIDAVHPEHQSQAVCRWIRKGEQKTLQTSGKQLRLHFAGALSLNGMKILTKEYETVDATAMIDFSKD' A
#
# COMPACT_ATOMS: atom_id res chain seq x y z
N MET A 1 -26.65 -4.74 14.83
CA MET A 1 -26.10 -3.67 13.98
C MET A 1 -27.27 -2.82 13.54
N LYS A 2 -27.22 -1.52 13.77
CA LYS A 2 -28.24 -0.60 13.25
C LYS A 2 -28.18 -0.61 11.72
N GLU A 3 -29.28 -0.31 11.03
CA GLU A 3 -29.30 -0.25 9.56
C GLU A 3 -28.30 0.77 8.98
N SER A 4 -27.86 1.73 9.78
CA SER A 4 -26.86 2.74 9.41
C SER A 4 -25.43 2.41 9.87
N GLU A 5 -25.21 1.30 10.57
CA GLU A 5 -23.86 0.90 11.00
C GLU A 5 -23.15 0.17 9.86
N GLU A 6 -21.97 0.67 9.50
CA GLU A 6 -21.13 0.08 8.47
C GLU A 6 -19.81 -0.40 9.09
N ILE A 7 -19.39 -1.61 8.71
CA ILE A 7 -18.14 -2.19 9.18
C ILE A 7 -17.04 -1.82 8.20
N TYR A 8 -15.96 -1.26 8.74
CA TYR A 8 -14.74 -0.97 8.00
C TYR A 8 -13.59 -1.83 8.50
N PHE A 9 -12.85 -2.43 7.57
CA PHE A 9 -11.57 -3.09 7.84
C PHE A 9 -10.44 -2.12 7.50
N ILE A 10 -9.68 -1.70 8.51
CA ILE A 10 -8.62 -0.71 8.37
C ILE A 10 -7.26 -1.40 8.41
N ASP A 11 -6.35 -0.99 7.52
CA ASP A 11 -4.95 -1.41 7.50
C ASP A 11 -4.04 -0.27 6.99
N ALA A 12 -2.74 -0.37 7.25
CA ALA A 12 -1.76 0.57 6.74
C ALA A 12 -0.55 -0.15 6.15
N VAL A 13 -0.06 0.34 5.01
CA VAL A 13 0.97 -0.32 4.22
C VAL A 13 2.10 0.63 3.83
N HIS A 14 3.28 0.03 3.64
CA HIS A 14 4.49 0.68 3.14
C HIS A 14 4.82 0.10 1.76
N PRO A 15 4.28 0.65 0.65
CA PRO A 15 4.57 0.11 -0.66
C PRO A 15 6.04 0.25 -0.99
N GLU A 16 6.62 -0.82 -1.48
CA GLU A 16 8.00 -0.83 -1.93
C GLU A 16 8.06 -0.68 -3.45
N HIS A 17 8.73 0.36 -3.91
CA HIS A 17 8.99 0.56 -5.33
C HIS A 17 10.37 -0.01 -5.71
N GLN A 18 10.52 -1.34 -5.59
CA GLN A 18 11.75 -2.04 -5.96
C GLN A 18 11.69 -2.59 -7.39
N SER A 19 12.82 -2.57 -8.10
CA SER A 19 12.95 -3.22 -9.40
C SER A 19 12.72 -4.73 -9.27
N GLN A 20 11.71 -5.26 -9.97
CA GLN A 20 11.42 -6.70 -9.99
C GLN A 20 11.75 -7.30 -11.36
N ALA A 21 12.30 -8.52 -11.36
CA ALA A 21 12.48 -9.28 -12.59
C ALA A 21 11.13 -9.81 -13.09
N VAL A 22 10.57 -9.17 -14.12
CA VAL A 22 9.27 -9.55 -14.70
C VAL A 22 9.38 -10.57 -15.84
N CYS A 23 10.59 -10.81 -16.37
CA CYS A 23 10.83 -11.74 -17.48
C CYS A 23 11.37 -13.11 -16.99
N ARG A 24 10.81 -14.19 -17.55
CA ARG A 24 11.02 -15.57 -17.08
C ARG A 24 12.19 -16.33 -17.73
N TRP A 25 12.80 -15.77 -18.77
CA TRP A 25 13.88 -16.45 -19.51
C TRP A 25 15.03 -15.51 -19.78
N ILE A 26 16.22 -15.91 -19.33
CA ILE A 26 17.49 -15.28 -19.68
C ILE A 26 18.21 -16.25 -20.61
N ARG A 27 18.69 -15.76 -21.76
CA ARG A 27 19.43 -16.59 -22.72
C ARG A 27 20.68 -17.16 -22.07
N LYS A 28 20.96 -18.43 -22.30
CA LYS A 28 22.17 -19.09 -21.78
C LYS A 28 23.42 -18.36 -22.28
N GLY A 29 24.29 -17.97 -21.35
CA GLY A 29 25.50 -17.18 -21.65
C GLY A 29 25.31 -15.66 -21.59
N GLU A 30 24.09 -15.16 -21.39
CA GLU A 30 23.84 -13.74 -21.15
C GLU A 30 23.63 -13.45 -19.65
N GLN A 31 24.25 -12.37 -19.16
CA GLN A 31 23.98 -11.82 -17.84
C GLN A 31 23.08 -10.58 -18.00
N LYS A 32 21.98 -10.56 -17.26
CA LYS A 32 21.11 -9.37 -17.14
C LYS A 32 21.15 -8.90 -15.70
N THR A 33 21.51 -7.64 -15.50
CA THR A 33 21.47 -7.01 -14.18
C THR A 33 20.13 -6.30 -14.01
N LEU A 34 19.56 -6.40 -12.81
CA LEU A 34 18.45 -5.53 -12.42
C LEU A 34 19.05 -4.20 -12.01
N GLN A 35 18.56 -3.11 -12.60
CA GLN A 35 18.97 -1.79 -12.19
C GLN A 35 18.46 -1.52 -10.78
N THR A 36 19.34 -1.17 -9.86
CA THR A 36 18.95 -0.66 -8.56
C THR A 36 18.28 0.69 -8.75
N SER A 37 17.06 0.87 -8.23
CA SER A 37 16.45 2.19 -8.13
C SER A 37 17.27 3.04 -7.17
N GLY A 38 17.94 4.08 -7.67
CA GLY A 38 18.86 4.92 -6.89
C GLY A 38 18.23 5.69 -5.72
N LYS A 39 16.90 5.70 -5.62
CA LYS A 39 16.15 6.26 -4.49
C LYS A 39 14.92 5.40 -4.23
N GLN A 40 14.82 4.84 -3.02
CA GLN A 40 13.60 4.19 -2.55
C GLN A 40 12.67 5.30 -2.03
N LEU A 41 11.66 5.67 -2.81
CA LEU A 41 10.57 6.49 -2.30
C LEU A 41 9.72 5.59 -1.39
N ARG A 42 9.67 5.90 -0.10
CA ARG A 42 8.75 5.26 0.83
C ARG A 42 7.45 6.06 0.80
N LEU A 43 6.37 5.38 0.47
CA LEU A 43 5.02 5.91 0.59
C LEU A 43 4.36 5.22 1.78
N HIS A 44 3.48 5.93 2.47
CA HIS A 44 2.75 5.39 3.61
C HIS A 44 1.26 5.60 3.35
N PHE A 45 0.51 4.50 3.19
CA PHE A 45 -0.92 4.58 2.95
C PHE A 45 -1.68 3.96 4.12
N ALA A 46 -2.68 4.68 4.62
CA ALA A 46 -3.74 4.12 5.45
C ALA A 46 -4.97 3.88 4.57
N GLY A 47 -5.61 2.73 4.74
CA GLY A 47 -6.78 2.35 3.96
C GLY A 47 -7.87 1.71 4.80
N ALA A 48 -9.13 1.89 4.38
CA ALA A 48 -10.30 1.26 4.97
C ALA A 48 -11.18 0.64 3.88
N LEU A 49 -11.62 -0.60 4.09
CA LEU A 49 -12.57 -1.29 3.22
C LEU A 49 -13.91 -1.44 3.92
N SER A 50 -14.97 -0.85 3.34
CA SER A 50 -16.35 -1.09 3.78
C SER A 50 -16.80 -2.52 3.41
N LEU A 51 -17.37 -3.23 4.37
CA LEU A 51 -17.90 -4.59 4.15
C LEU A 51 -19.13 -4.61 3.23
N ASN A 52 -20.00 -3.61 3.34
CA ASN A 52 -21.27 -3.61 2.63
C ASN A 52 -21.11 -3.22 1.16
N GLY A 53 -20.39 -2.12 0.91
CA GLY A 53 -20.26 -1.55 -0.42
C GLY A 53 -18.93 -1.85 -1.10
N MET A 54 -17.99 -2.53 -0.42
CA MET A 54 -16.61 -2.72 -0.88
C MET A 54 -15.95 -1.41 -1.30
N LYS A 55 -16.36 -0.30 -0.67
CA LYS A 55 -15.78 1.03 -0.90
C LYS A 55 -14.45 1.10 -0.19
N ILE A 56 -13.48 1.69 -0.86
CA ILE A 56 -12.13 1.87 -0.35
C ILE A 56 -11.91 3.36 -0.05
N LEU A 57 -11.52 3.65 1.18
CA LEU A 57 -10.98 4.95 1.58
C LEU A 57 -9.47 4.80 1.71
N THR A 58 -8.70 5.73 1.15
CA THR A 58 -7.23 5.73 1.23
C THR A 58 -6.70 7.13 1.43
N LYS A 59 -5.73 7.30 2.34
CA LYS A 59 -4.96 8.52 2.51
C LYS A 59 -3.47 8.21 2.57
N GLU A 60 -2.68 9.11 2.02
CA GLU A 60 -1.23 9.11 2.13
C GLU A 60 -0.80 9.94 3.35
N TYR A 61 0.17 9.43 4.11
CA TYR A 61 0.76 10.09 5.26
C TYR A 61 2.28 10.15 5.10
N GLU A 62 2.94 11.02 5.88
CA GLU A 62 4.40 11.03 5.95
C GLU A 62 4.93 9.83 6.76
N THR A 63 4.19 9.40 7.78
CA THR A 63 4.50 8.26 8.66
C THR A 63 3.24 7.49 9.02
N VAL A 64 3.37 6.19 9.31
CA VAL A 64 2.31 5.35 9.90
C VAL A 64 2.51 5.32 11.41
N ASP A 65 2.01 6.33 12.11
CA ASP A 65 2.05 6.41 13.57
C ASP A 65 0.65 6.57 14.17
N ALA A 66 0.58 6.63 15.51
CA ALA A 66 -0.69 6.77 16.22
C ALA A 66 -1.45 8.05 15.82
N THR A 67 -0.75 9.15 15.53
CA THR A 67 -1.38 10.41 15.13
C THR A 67 -2.02 10.27 13.76
N ALA A 68 -1.32 9.65 12.81
CA ALA A 68 -1.86 9.37 11.47
C ALA A 68 -3.09 8.45 11.52
N MET A 69 -3.07 7.39 12.34
CA MET A 69 -4.22 6.48 12.48
C MET A 69 -5.43 7.14 13.16
N ILE A 70 -5.20 8.01 14.15
CA ILE A 70 -6.27 8.80 14.78
C ILE A 70 -6.87 9.80 13.79
N ASP A 71 -6.04 10.45 12.98
CA ASP A 71 -6.50 11.35 11.92
C ASP A 71 -7.36 10.61 10.89
N PHE A 72 -6.88 9.46 10.39
CA PHE A 72 -7.59 8.63 9.43
C PHE A 72 -8.96 8.15 9.94
N SER A 73 -9.07 7.86 11.24
CA SER A 73 -10.30 7.36 11.85
C SER A 73 -11.37 8.45 12.08
N LYS A 74 -11.08 9.71 11.74
CA LYS A 74 -12.04 10.83 11.83
C LYS A 74 -12.78 11.11 10.53
N ASP A 75 -12.33 10.51 9.43
CA ASP A 75 -13.02 10.58 8.12
C ASP A 75 -14.27 9.69 8.11
#